data_AF-A0A6B0WU54-F1
#
_entry.id   AF-A0A6B0WU54-F1
#
_cell.length_a   1.000
_cell.length_b   1.000
_cell.length_c   1.000
_cell.angle_alpha   90.00
_cell.angle_beta   90.00
_cell.angle_gamma   90.00
#
_symmetry.space_group_name_H-M   'P 1'
#
loop_
_entity.id
_entity.type
_entity.pdbx_description
1 polymer ?
#
loop_
_entity_poly.entity_id
_entity_poly.type
_entity_poly.pdbx_seq_one_letter_code
_entity_poly.pdbx_strand_id
1 'polypeptide(L)'
;VEGTKPQTLSCAFPYAGHFVMRSGWEPDDLYLFFDGGPFGYGHQHEDKLNIMLYAHGRVHVVDPGNYPYDSSQWRTYVLSTRAHNTVLVDGMEQNQRGKSREDYVVSEPLPHTWISNEKCDYASASYDLGYGSERNQTVTHTRSILFVKPEFWIVTDILRPSDEASHTYEAMFHLDADDAEVLENGRGVMTRNSGGESNLGIYAISTKPIDVRIVSGQEEPTVQGWIPRGGPYQCEPIPTAIFKAEGDGPTLMSYVLYPVKAGEGSPVAHVEYIPAVGDNGRVAIAGRIALRDGREIYFVQSEAGEGWTRASDGETDAEAGAMELVDGWVNKIVLANGQTVRVYGQEIREGQLV
;
A
#
# COMPACT_ATOMS: atom_id res chain seq x y z
N VAL A 1 -4.32 -31.07 -25.13
CA VAL A 1 -5.40 -30.07 -24.97
C VAL A 1 -4.77 -28.90 -24.27
N GLU A 2 -4.71 -27.75 -24.92
CA GLU A 2 -4.31 -26.51 -24.26
C GLU A 2 -5.50 -25.97 -23.45
N GLY A 3 -5.22 -25.36 -22.30
CA GLY A 3 -6.24 -24.74 -21.45
C GLY A 3 -6.60 -23.32 -21.92
N THR A 4 -7.70 -22.79 -21.40
CA THR A 4 -8.11 -21.38 -21.61
C THR A 4 -7.81 -20.55 -20.37
N LYS A 5 -7.25 -19.35 -20.55
CA LYS A 5 -7.01 -18.41 -19.44
C LYS A 5 -8.35 -17.99 -18.79
N PRO A 6 -8.39 -17.78 -17.47
CA PRO A 6 -9.59 -17.24 -16.81
C PRO A 6 -9.96 -15.87 -17.38
N GLN A 7 -11.26 -15.62 -17.53
CA GLN A 7 -11.76 -14.31 -17.97
C GLN A 7 -11.75 -13.26 -16.84
N THR A 8 -11.85 -13.72 -15.59
CA THR A 8 -11.72 -12.85 -14.41
C THR A 8 -10.28 -12.40 -14.26
N LEU A 9 -10.06 -11.10 -14.14
CA LEU A 9 -8.77 -10.52 -13.77
C LEU A 9 -8.69 -10.41 -12.25
N SER A 10 -9.07 -9.25 -11.72
CA SER A 10 -9.06 -8.96 -10.30
C SER A 10 -10.19 -9.70 -9.56
N CYS A 11 -9.93 -10.14 -8.34
CA CYS A 11 -10.90 -10.88 -7.53
C CYS A 11 -10.68 -10.68 -6.03
N ALA A 12 -11.73 -10.97 -5.26
CA ALA A 12 -11.72 -10.93 -3.81
C ALA A 12 -12.14 -12.29 -3.24
N PHE A 13 -11.50 -12.68 -2.15
CA PHE A 13 -11.84 -13.85 -1.35
C PHE A 13 -12.25 -13.36 0.05
N PRO A 14 -13.52 -12.93 0.23
CA PRO A 14 -13.92 -12.12 1.40
C PRO A 14 -13.75 -12.86 2.74
N TYR A 15 -13.95 -14.17 2.79
CA TYR A 15 -13.71 -14.97 4.01
C TYR A 15 -12.24 -15.10 4.36
N ALA A 16 -11.37 -15.19 3.35
CA ALA A 16 -9.93 -15.17 3.55
C ALA A 16 -9.41 -13.73 3.77
N GLY A 17 -10.18 -12.71 3.37
CA GLY A 17 -9.75 -11.32 3.30
C GLY A 17 -8.59 -11.09 2.33
N HIS A 18 -8.50 -11.87 1.26
CA HIS A 18 -7.47 -11.71 0.24
C HIS A 18 -8.02 -11.00 -0.99
N PHE A 19 -7.27 -10.04 -1.50
CA PHE A 19 -7.63 -9.26 -2.69
C PHE A 19 -6.53 -9.33 -3.72
N VAL A 20 -6.90 -9.60 -4.97
CA VAL A 20 -6.00 -9.66 -6.11
C VAL A 20 -6.38 -8.57 -7.09
N MET A 21 -5.44 -7.65 -7.35
CA MET A 21 -5.56 -6.60 -8.36
C MET A 21 -4.62 -6.93 -9.51
N ARG A 22 -5.12 -7.08 -10.74
CA ARG A 22 -4.26 -7.43 -11.89
C ARG A 22 -4.69 -6.85 -13.22
N SER A 23 -3.73 -6.54 -14.10
CA SER A 23 -4.00 -6.03 -15.46
C SER A 23 -4.26 -7.14 -16.49
N GLY A 24 -3.74 -8.34 -16.26
CA GLY A 24 -3.81 -9.43 -17.22
C GLY A 24 -3.14 -10.71 -16.70
N TRP A 25 -2.83 -11.65 -17.60
CA TRP A 25 -2.30 -12.99 -17.31
C TRP A 25 -0.94 -13.28 -17.97
N GLU A 26 -0.36 -12.31 -18.67
CA GLU A 26 0.96 -12.44 -19.27
C GLU A 26 2.07 -12.14 -18.26
N PRO A 27 3.32 -12.59 -18.50
CA PRO A 27 4.45 -12.34 -17.60
C PRO A 27 4.74 -10.86 -17.32
N ASP A 28 4.37 -9.95 -18.21
CA ASP A 28 4.61 -8.51 -18.05
C ASP A 28 3.46 -7.76 -17.36
N ASP A 29 2.35 -8.45 -17.09
CA ASP A 29 1.19 -7.86 -16.44
C ASP A 29 1.47 -7.50 -14.98
N LEU A 30 0.72 -6.49 -14.52
CA LEU A 30 0.75 -6.02 -13.15
C LEU A 30 -0.13 -6.90 -12.27
N TYR A 31 0.36 -7.19 -11.07
CA TYR A 31 -0.31 -7.98 -10.06
C TYR A 31 0.05 -7.44 -8.67
N LEU A 32 -0.97 -7.18 -7.85
CA LEU A 32 -0.82 -6.93 -6.43
C LEU A 32 -1.74 -7.86 -5.65
N PHE A 33 -1.16 -8.52 -4.65
CA PHE A 33 -1.89 -9.24 -3.61
C PHE A 33 -1.96 -8.37 -2.36
N PHE A 34 -3.14 -8.29 -1.75
CA PHE A 34 -3.38 -7.58 -0.50
C PHE A 34 -4.03 -8.51 0.52
N ASP A 35 -3.41 -8.64 1.69
CA ASP A 35 -3.90 -9.43 2.80
C ASP A 35 -4.63 -8.56 3.83
N GLY A 36 -5.96 -8.48 3.71
CA GLY A 36 -6.84 -7.94 4.75
C GLY A 36 -7.43 -9.03 5.66
N GLY A 37 -6.89 -10.24 5.61
CA GLY A 37 -7.41 -11.46 6.21
C GLY A 37 -7.37 -11.51 7.73
N PRO A 38 -8.20 -12.36 8.36
CA PRO A 38 -8.12 -12.61 9.79
C PRO A 38 -6.80 -13.28 10.16
N PHE A 39 -6.41 -13.19 11.43
CA PHE A 39 -5.36 -14.06 11.94
C PHE A 39 -5.84 -15.51 11.81
N GLY A 40 -5.14 -16.32 11.00
CA GLY A 40 -5.56 -17.69 10.66
C GLY A 40 -5.57 -18.65 11.85
N TYR A 41 -5.84 -19.95 11.64
CA TYR A 41 -5.92 -20.96 12.72
C TYR A 41 -4.55 -21.50 13.17
N GLY A 42 -3.58 -21.55 12.25
CA GLY A 42 -2.21 -21.99 12.49
C GLY A 42 -1.27 -21.48 11.40
N HIS A 43 0.03 -21.57 11.65
CA HIS A 43 1.08 -21.12 10.72
C HIS A 43 0.96 -19.63 10.33
N GLN A 44 0.49 -18.78 11.25
CA GLN A 44 0.31 -17.35 10.97
C GLN A 44 1.58 -16.54 11.27
N HIS A 45 1.70 -15.43 10.54
CA HIS A 45 2.57 -14.32 10.85
C HIS A 45 1.73 -13.14 11.38
N GLU A 46 2.37 -12.13 11.95
CA GLU A 46 1.74 -10.87 12.37
C GLU A 46 1.76 -9.87 11.20
N ASP A 47 1.06 -10.21 10.12
CA ASP A 47 1.22 -9.66 8.77
C ASP A 47 -0.06 -9.04 8.17
N LYS A 48 -1.07 -8.74 9.00
CA LYS A 48 -2.30 -8.14 8.47
C LYS A 48 -1.97 -6.81 7.77
N LEU A 49 -2.65 -6.58 6.64
CA LEU A 49 -2.48 -5.46 5.73
C LEU A 49 -1.21 -5.50 4.87
N ASN A 50 -0.51 -6.64 4.84
CA ASN A 50 0.63 -6.89 3.96
C ASN A 50 0.24 -6.86 2.47
N ILE A 51 1.21 -6.50 1.63
CA ILE A 51 1.08 -6.52 0.18
C ILE A 51 2.25 -7.27 -0.47
N MET A 52 2.00 -7.84 -1.64
CA MET A 52 3.04 -8.33 -2.55
C MET A 52 2.78 -7.78 -3.95
N LEU A 53 3.85 -7.36 -4.65
CA LEU A 53 3.75 -6.70 -5.95
C LEU A 53 4.62 -7.43 -6.97
N TYR A 54 4.01 -7.79 -8.10
CA TYR A 54 4.67 -8.30 -9.29
C TYR A 54 4.30 -7.42 -10.49
N ALA A 55 5.28 -7.08 -11.32
CA ALA A 55 5.07 -6.34 -12.55
C ALA A 55 6.24 -6.58 -13.51
N HIS A 56 5.97 -6.50 -14.82
CA HIS A 56 7.02 -6.47 -15.84
C HIS A 56 8.08 -7.57 -15.68
N GLY A 57 7.61 -8.82 -15.52
CA GLY A 57 8.48 -9.99 -15.48
C GLY A 57 9.07 -10.36 -14.11
N ARG A 58 8.82 -9.59 -13.04
CA ARG A 58 9.44 -9.87 -11.72
C ARG A 58 8.59 -9.47 -10.52
N VAL A 59 8.97 -10.04 -9.37
CA VAL A 59 8.54 -9.56 -8.05
C VAL A 59 9.32 -8.29 -7.72
N HIS A 60 8.63 -7.30 -7.15
CA HIS A 60 9.21 -6.05 -6.68
C HIS A 60 9.06 -5.86 -5.17
N VAL A 61 7.88 -6.15 -4.62
CA VAL A 61 7.60 -6.11 -3.17
C VAL A 61 7.28 -7.52 -2.72
N VAL A 62 8.05 -8.03 -1.76
CA VAL A 62 8.09 -9.45 -1.42
C VAL A 62 7.70 -9.70 0.03
N ASP A 63 7.15 -10.88 0.27
CA ASP A 63 6.92 -11.44 1.60
C ASP A 63 8.14 -12.27 2.03
N PRO A 64 8.53 -12.27 3.33
CA PRO A 64 9.67 -13.07 3.79
C PRO A 64 9.44 -14.58 3.62
N GLY A 65 8.19 -15.01 3.46
CA GLY A 65 7.83 -16.41 3.37
C GLY A 65 8.18 -17.14 4.66
N ASN A 66 8.41 -18.45 4.56
CA ASN A 66 8.61 -19.28 5.73
C ASN A 66 10.09 -19.46 6.09
N TYR A 67 10.37 -19.62 7.37
CA TYR A 67 11.68 -20.03 7.93
C TYR A 67 11.50 -21.29 8.78
N PRO A 68 12.55 -22.11 9.02
CA PRO A 68 12.52 -23.21 9.99
C PRO A 68 11.77 -22.94 11.28
N TYR A 69 11.11 -23.98 11.77
CA TYR A 69 10.39 -23.97 13.03
C TYR A 69 11.37 -24.13 14.19
N ASP A 70 12.14 -23.09 14.46
CA ASP A 70 13.13 -23.02 15.54
C ASP A 70 12.93 -21.78 16.42
N SER A 71 13.88 -21.53 17.32
CA SER A 71 13.89 -20.36 18.22
C SER A 71 14.91 -19.30 17.79
N SER A 72 15.28 -19.26 16.52
CA SER A 72 16.26 -18.30 16.00
C SER A 72 15.66 -16.89 15.90
N GLN A 73 16.55 -15.89 15.85
CA GLN A 73 16.15 -14.53 15.52
C GLN A 73 15.48 -14.43 14.14
N TRP A 74 15.89 -15.28 13.19
CA TRP A 74 15.32 -15.34 11.84
C TRP A 74 13.87 -15.84 11.87
N ARG A 75 13.59 -16.91 12.63
CA ARG A 75 12.21 -17.36 12.83
C ARG A 75 11.37 -16.29 13.53
N THR A 76 11.96 -15.61 14.51
CA THR A 76 11.26 -14.52 15.21
C THR A 76 10.96 -13.36 14.26
N TYR A 77 11.91 -12.99 13.40
CA TYR A 77 11.77 -11.95 12.39
C TYR A 77 10.69 -12.30 11.35
N VAL A 78 10.76 -13.46 10.69
CA VAL A 78 9.79 -13.77 9.62
C VAL A 78 8.36 -13.88 10.10
N LEU A 79 8.12 -14.14 11.40
CA LEU A 79 6.77 -14.20 11.96
C LEU A 79 6.24 -12.82 12.39
N SER A 80 7.08 -11.80 12.40
CA SER A 80 6.83 -10.50 13.00
C SER A 80 6.40 -9.44 11.99
N THR A 81 5.69 -8.41 12.44
CA THR A 81 5.20 -7.33 11.57
C THR A 81 6.31 -6.64 10.80
N ARG A 82 7.49 -6.44 11.40
CA ARG A 82 8.62 -5.75 10.76
C ARG A 82 9.23 -6.49 9.57
N ALA A 83 8.91 -7.77 9.38
CA ALA A 83 9.31 -8.51 8.19
C ALA A 83 8.32 -8.39 7.03
N HIS A 84 7.18 -7.73 7.21
CA HIS A 84 6.11 -7.64 6.22
C HIS A 84 5.91 -6.21 5.73
N ASN A 85 5.20 -6.06 4.62
CA ASN A 85 4.98 -4.77 3.97
C ASN A 85 3.79 -4.06 4.61
N THR A 86 3.89 -3.69 5.88
CA THR A 86 2.82 -3.06 6.67
C THR A 86 3.42 -2.07 7.68
N VAL A 87 2.65 -1.60 8.66
CA VAL A 87 3.02 -0.51 9.57
C VAL A 87 3.33 -1.00 10.99
N LEU A 88 4.40 -0.48 11.58
CA LEU A 88 4.63 -0.49 13.04
C LEU A 88 4.06 0.78 13.67
N VAL A 89 3.52 0.66 14.87
CA VAL A 89 3.02 1.79 15.68
C VAL A 89 3.86 1.90 16.95
N ASP A 90 4.49 3.04 17.20
CA ASP A 90 5.35 3.27 18.36
C ASP A 90 6.50 2.26 18.49
N GLY A 91 7.02 1.81 17.34
CA GLY A 91 8.02 0.74 17.26
C GLY A 91 7.49 -0.63 17.67
N MET A 92 6.17 -0.77 17.86
CA MET A 92 5.50 -2.00 18.26
C MET A 92 4.87 -2.72 17.07
N GLU A 93 4.88 -4.04 17.15
CA GLU A 93 4.36 -4.96 16.14
C GLU A 93 2.90 -5.31 16.43
N GLN A 94 2.18 -5.79 15.41
CA GLN A 94 0.88 -6.43 15.62
C GLN A 94 1.05 -7.65 16.56
N ASN A 95 0.04 -7.94 17.37
CA ASN A 95 0.12 -9.01 18.38
C ASN A 95 -1.23 -9.71 18.59
N GLN A 96 -1.57 -10.57 17.66
CA GLN A 96 -2.79 -11.39 17.70
C GLN A 96 -2.57 -12.78 18.26
N ARG A 97 -1.32 -13.27 18.24
CA ARG A 97 -0.97 -14.59 18.75
C ARG A 97 -1.35 -14.73 20.23
N GLY A 98 -1.75 -15.95 20.62
CA GLY A 98 -2.05 -16.31 22.01
C GLY A 98 -3.54 -16.25 22.39
N LYS A 99 -4.44 -16.17 21.42
CA LYS A 99 -5.88 -16.44 21.61
C LYS A 99 -6.16 -17.95 21.46
N SER A 100 -7.36 -18.40 21.81
CA SER A 100 -7.75 -19.79 21.53
C SER A 100 -7.84 -19.99 20.02
N ARG A 101 -7.64 -21.21 19.52
CA ARG A 101 -7.64 -21.43 18.07
C ARG A 101 -9.03 -21.25 17.46
N GLU A 102 -10.06 -21.51 18.25
CA GLU A 102 -11.45 -21.30 17.92
C GLU A 102 -11.73 -19.80 17.67
N ASP A 103 -11.04 -18.89 18.37
CA ASP A 103 -11.16 -17.44 18.15
C ASP A 103 -10.62 -16.98 16.78
N TYR A 104 -9.83 -17.82 16.13
CA TYR A 104 -9.28 -17.55 14.79
C TYR A 104 -10.15 -18.11 13.66
N VAL A 105 -11.19 -18.87 13.98
CA VAL A 105 -12.11 -19.42 12.97
C VAL A 105 -13.11 -18.34 12.59
N VAL A 106 -13.08 -17.96 11.32
CA VAL A 106 -13.98 -16.93 10.78
C VAL A 106 -15.20 -17.57 10.14
N SER A 107 -16.38 -17.26 10.67
CA SER A 107 -17.67 -17.71 10.14
C SER A 107 -18.31 -16.69 9.19
N GLU A 108 -17.88 -15.43 9.23
CA GLU A 108 -18.37 -14.33 8.39
C GLU A 108 -17.19 -13.46 7.95
N PRO A 109 -17.18 -12.92 6.72
CA PRO A 109 -16.08 -12.08 6.26
C PRO A 109 -15.90 -10.85 7.17
N LEU A 110 -14.65 -10.43 7.35
CA LEU A 110 -14.33 -9.19 8.05
C LEU A 110 -14.86 -7.97 7.27
N PRO A 111 -15.05 -6.80 7.90
CA PRO A 111 -15.47 -5.60 7.19
C PRO A 111 -14.36 -5.15 6.23
N HIS A 112 -14.57 -5.40 4.94
CA HIS A 112 -13.70 -4.98 3.85
C HIS A 112 -14.51 -4.22 2.81
N THR A 113 -13.85 -3.31 2.10
CA THR A 113 -14.37 -2.75 0.86
C THR A 113 -13.65 -3.41 -0.31
N TRP A 114 -14.41 -3.86 -1.33
CA TRP A 114 -13.85 -4.33 -2.61
C TRP A 114 -14.67 -3.80 -3.78
N ILE A 115 -14.00 -3.15 -4.73
CA ILE A 115 -14.57 -2.65 -5.98
C ILE A 115 -13.61 -3.02 -7.09
N SER A 116 -14.13 -3.55 -8.20
CA SER A 116 -13.32 -3.87 -9.39
C SER A 116 -14.14 -3.59 -10.64
N ASN A 117 -13.56 -2.81 -11.55
CA ASN A 117 -14.14 -2.50 -12.86
C ASN A 117 -13.03 -2.36 -13.92
N GLU A 118 -13.38 -1.91 -15.13
CA GLU A 118 -12.43 -1.78 -16.24
C GLU A 118 -11.33 -0.73 -15.98
N LYS A 119 -11.62 0.31 -15.18
CA LYS A 119 -10.74 1.46 -14.97
C LYS A 119 -9.92 1.37 -13.68
N CYS A 120 -10.41 0.66 -12.67
CA CYS A 120 -9.72 0.48 -11.40
C CYS A 120 -10.10 -0.77 -10.62
N ASP A 121 -9.27 -1.06 -9.62
CA ASP A 121 -9.65 -1.85 -8.44
C ASP A 121 -9.47 -0.98 -7.19
N TYR A 122 -10.29 -1.23 -6.17
CA TYR A 122 -10.16 -0.61 -4.85
C TYR A 122 -10.41 -1.66 -3.77
N ALA A 123 -9.50 -1.73 -2.80
CA ALA A 123 -9.63 -2.56 -1.61
C ALA A 123 -9.33 -1.75 -0.36
N SER A 124 -10.06 -2.00 0.73
CA SER A 124 -9.75 -1.42 2.05
C SER A 124 -9.99 -2.41 3.16
N ALA A 125 -9.08 -2.45 4.13
CA ALA A 125 -9.15 -3.29 5.33
C ALA A 125 -8.45 -2.63 6.52
N SER A 126 -8.83 -3.02 7.73
CA SER A 126 -8.32 -2.41 8.98
C SER A 126 -7.74 -3.42 9.96
N TYR A 127 -6.79 -2.98 10.77
CA TYR A 127 -6.23 -3.63 11.95
C TYR A 127 -6.46 -2.75 13.18
N ASP A 128 -7.17 -3.28 14.18
CA ASP A 128 -7.51 -2.63 15.46
C ASP A 128 -7.29 -3.56 16.66
N LEU A 129 -6.52 -4.64 16.46
CA LEU A 129 -6.42 -5.75 17.43
C LEU A 129 -5.22 -5.64 18.37
N GLY A 130 -4.50 -4.52 18.27
CA GLY A 130 -3.53 -4.05 19.26
C GLY A 130 -2.07 -4.28 18.88
N TYR A 131 -1.19 -3.43 19.40
CA TYR A 131 0.25 -3.46 19.14
C TYR A 131 1.06 -3.74 20.41
N GLY A 132 2.19 -4.44 20.27
CA GLY A 132 3.11 -4.77 21.35
C GLY A 132 2.56 -5.80 22.33
N SER A 133 3.35 -6.13 23.37
CA SER A 133 3.02 -7.19 24.34
C SER A 133 1.70 -6.95 25.08
N GLU A 134 1.39 -5.68 25.35
CA GLU A 134 0.16 -5.25 26.03
C GLU A 134 -1.05 -5.16 25.10
N ARG A 135 -0.87 -5.43 23.79
CA ARG A 135 -1.90 -5.29 22.74
C ARG A 135 -2.56 -3.91 22.80
N ASN A 136 -1.76 -2.86 22.78
CA ASN A 136 -2.24 -1.49 22.80
C ASN A 136 -3.14 -1.20 21.57
N GLN A 137 -4.44 -1.01 21.79
CA GLN A 137 -5.45 -0.76 20.76
C GLN A 137 -5.72 0.74 20.52
N THR A 138 -4.85 1.64 20.99
CA THR A 138 -5.04 3.09 20.81
C THR A 138 -5.11 3.47 19.33
N VAL A 139 -4.34 2.82 18.45
CA VAL A 139 -4.32 3.12 17.02
C VAL A 139 -5.06 2.07 16.22
N THR A 140 -6.03 2.52 15.42
CA THR A 140 -6.57 1.74 14.31
C THR A 140 -5.78 2.07 13.04
N HIS A 141 -5.27 1.04 12.36
CA HIS A 141 -4.61 1.16 11.06
C HIS A 141 -5.56 0.66 9.97
N THR A 142 -5.93 1.52 9.04
CA THR A 142 -6.67 1.14 7.82
C THR A 142 -5.77 1.30 6.63
N ARG A 143 -5.65 0.26 5.79
CA ARG A 143 -4.96 0.35 4.50
C ARG A 143 -5.98 0.30 3.38
N SER A 144 -5.92 1.32 2.52
CA SER A 144 -6.69 1.42 1.29
C SER A 144 -5.77 1.38 0.08
N ILE A 145 -6.14 0.63 -0.95
CA ILE A 145 -5.34 0.47 -2.17
C ILE A 145 -6.24 0.75 -3.38
N LEU A 146 -5.85 1.72 -4.20
CA LEU A 146 -6.47 2.03 -5.49
C LEU A 146 -5.52 1.62 -6.61
N PHE A 147 -5.89 0.62 -7.40
CA PHE A 147 -5.19 0.29 -8.65
C PHE A 147 -5.74 1.16 -9.78
N VAL A 148 -4.95 2.10 -10.29
CA VAL A 148 -5.30 2.91 -11.46
C VAL A 148 -4.87 2.12 -12.70
N LYS A 149 -5.79 1.34 -13.25
CA LYS A 149 -5.47 0.39 -14.33
C LYS A 149 -4.99 1.10 -15.61
N PRO A 150 -4.04 0.50 -16.34
CA PRO A 150 -3.26 -0.68 -16.01
C PRO A 150 -1.87 -0.34 -15.43
N GLU A 151 -1.68 0.82 -14.80
CA GLU A 151 -0.33 1.41 -14.66
C GLU A 151 0.27 1.33 -13.27
N PHE A 152 -0.46 1.70 -12.21
CA PHE A 152 0.13 1.87 -10.89
C PHE A 152 -0.89 1.78 -9.76
N TRP A 153 -0.40 1.63 -8.54
CA TRP A 153 -1.22 1.62 -7.33
C TRP A 153 -0.99 2.85 -6.48
N ILE A 154 -2.03 3.27 -5.77
CA ILE A 154 -1.95 4.23 -4.67
C ILE A 154 -2.34 3.49 -3.40
N VAL A 155 -1.36 3.25 -2.53
CA VAL A 155 -1.54 2.63 -1.22
C VAL A 155 -1.59 3.73 -0.18
N THR A 156 -2.65 3.81 0.62
CA THR A 156 -2.76 4.77 1.72
C THR A 156 -2.95 4.03 3.03
N ASP A 157 -2.07 4.34 3.97
CA ASP A 157 -2.24 4.00 5.38
C ASP A 157 -2.95 5.17 6.08
N ILE A 158 -4.09 4.90 6.70
CA ILE A 158 -4.85 5.81 7.56
C ILE A 158 -4.69 5.33 9.00
N LEU A 159 -3.97 6.11 9.80
CA LEU A 159 -3.62 5.79 11.19
C LEU A 159 -4.43 6.70 12.09
N ARG A 160 -5.43 6.13 12.78
CA ARG A 160 -6.35 6.89 13.64
C ARG A 160 -6.13 6.51 15.11
N PRO A 161 -5.49 7.38 15.91
CA PRO A 161 -5.43 7.20 17.36
C PRO A 161 -6.77 7.53 18.02
N SER A 162 -7.07 6.84 19.12
CA SER A 162 -8.23 7.10 19.99
C SER A 162 -7.93 8.08 21.13
N ASP A 163 -6.69 8.58 21.21
CA ASP A 163 -6.25 9.57 22.19
C ASP A 163 -5.63 10.81 21.51
N GLU A 164 -5.12 11.72 22.33
CA GLU A 164 -4.49 12.97 21.88
C GLU A 164 -2.95 12.90 21.90
N ALA A 165 -2.38 11.70 22.11
CA ALA A 165 -0.92 11.54 22.18
C ALA A 165 -0.28 11.63 20.78
N SER A 166 1.02 11.96 20.76
CA SER A 166 1.84 11.80 19.56
C SER A 166 2.23 10.34 19.42
N HIS A 167 2.08 9.80 18.21
CA HIS A 167 2.49 8.45 17.86
C HIS A 167 3.47 8.46 16.70
N THR A 168 4.30 7.42 16.64
CA THR A 168 5.20 7.17 15.51
C THR A 168 4.68 6.01 14.66
N TYR A 169 4.82 6.15 13.35
CA TYR A 169 4.36 5.17 12.37
C TYR A 169 5.50 4.85 11.42
N GLU A 170 5.84 3.58 11.26
CA GLU A 170 6.89 3.12 10.33
C GLU A 170 6.29 2.13 9.34
N ALA A 171 6.05 2.56 8.10
CA ALA A 171 5.62 1.71 7.01
C ALA A 171 6.84 1.13 6.29
N MET A 172 6.79 -0.18 6.01
CA MET A 172 7.91 -0.91 5.42
C MET A 172 7.54 -1.46 4.04
N PHE A 173 8.51 -1.47 3.12
CA PHE A 173 8.45 -2.16 1.84
C PHE A 173 9.76 -2.92 1.61
N HIS A 174 9.69 -4.24 1.62
CA HIS A 174 10.78 -5.18 1.37
C HIS A 174 10.92 -5.36 -0.13
N LEU A 175 12.03 -4.89 -0.68
CA LEU A 175 12.23 -4.76 -2.13
C LEU A 175 13.06 -5.94 -2.65
N ASP A 176 12.47 -6.73 -3.54
CA ASP A 176 13.20 -7.78 -4.26
C ASP A 176 14.02 -7.14 -5.39
N ALA A 177 15.12 -6.51 -5.01
CA ALA A 177 16.00 -5.73 -5.88
C ALA A 177 17.47 -5.85 -5.47
N ASP A 178 18.39 -5.62 -6.41
CA ASP A 178 19.83 -5.64 -6.12
C ASP A 178 20.22 -4.51 -5.17
N ASP A 179 19.66 -3.32 -5.39
CA ASP A 179 19.86 -2.13 -4.56
C ASP A 179 18.64 -1.20 -4.65
N ALA A 180 18.59 -0.18 -3.80
CA ALA A 180 17.61 0.89 -3.86
C ALA A 180 18.19 2.21 -3.31
N GLU A 181 17.71 3.33 -3.84
CA GLU A 181 18.13 4.67 -3.41
C GLU A 181 16.94 5.51 -2.95
N VAL A 182 17.17 6.36 -1.95
CA VAL A 182 16.24 7.43 -1.59
C VAL A 182 16.36 8.54 -2.62
N LEU A 183 15.23 8.99 -3.16
CA LEU A 183 15.18 10.08 -4.15
C LEU A 183 15.66 11.40 -3.54
N GLU A 184 16.21 12.29 -4.37
CA GLU A 184 16.80 13.57 -3.92
C GLU A 184 15.85 14.46 -3.10
N ASN A 185 14.54 14.35 -3.34
CA ASN A 185 13.53 15.10 -2.59
C ASN A 185 13.25 14.53 -1.18
N GLY A 186 13.88 13.41 -0.81
CA GLY A 186 13.71 12.74 0.49
C GLY A 186 12.33 12.12 0.72
N ARG A 187 11.50 11.98 -0.32
CA ARG A 187 10.09 11.54 -0.23
C ARG A 187 9.77 10.35 -1.12
N GLY A 188 10.77 9.57 -1.50
CA GLY A 188 10.54 8.36 -2.27
C GLY A 188 11.77 7.48 -2.35
N VAL A 189 11.55 6.28 -2.85
CA VAL A 189 12.58 5.27 -3.08
C VAL A 189 12.47 4.76 -4.51
N MET A 190 13.61 4.46 -5.11
CA MET A 190 13.68 3.83 -6.41
C MET A 190 14.62 2.63 -6.36
N THR A 191 14.15 1.48 -6.81
CA THR A 191 15.00 0.28 -6.95
C THR A 191 15.98 0.40 -8.11
N ARG A 192 17.07 -0.34 -8.02
CA ARG A 192 18.18 -0.39 -8.97
C ARG A 192 18.52 -1.86 -9.23
N ASN A 193 18.08 -2.37 -10.37
CA ASN A 193 18.35 -3.74 -10.79
C ASN A 193 19.36 -3.80 -11.92
N SER A 194 20.25 -4.80 -11.85
CA SER A 194 21.26 -5.08 -12.85
C SER A 194 20.63 -5.59 -14.15
N GLY A 195 21.40 -5.60 -15.24
CA GLY A 195 20.96 -6.18 -16.51
C GLY A 195 19.84 -5.42 -17.23
N GLY A 196 19.44 -4.24 -16.73
CA GLY A 196 18.36 -3.45 -17.30
C GLY A 196 16.97 -4.00 -16.98
N GLU A 197 16.84 -4.86 -15.96
CA GLU A 197 15.55 -5.36 -15.48
C GLU A 197 14.63 -4.23 -15.01
N SER A 198 13.34 -4.54 -14.89
CA SER A 198 12.33 -3.60 -14.39
C SER A 198 12.65 -3.13 -12.96
N ASN A 199 12.22 -1.91 -12.64
CA ASN A 199 12.38 -1.28 -11.32
C ASN A 199 10.99 -0.89 -10.78
N LEU A 200 10.97 -0.37 -9.56
CA LEU A 200 9.80 0.14 -8.85
C LEU A 200 10.18 1.47 -8.23
N GLY A 201 9.38 2.50 -8.52
CA GLY A 201 9.37 3.75 -7.78
C GLY A 201 8.27 3.76 -6.73
N ILE A 202 8.61 4.21 -5.52
CA ILE A 202 7.68 4.42 -4.41
C ILE A 202 7.75 5.90 -4.05
N TYR A 203 6.67 6.65 -4.27
CA TYR A 203 6.63 8.10 -4.03
C TYR A 203 5.61 8.41 -2.96
N ALA A 204 6.07 9.03 -1.87
CA ALA A 204 5.26 9.25 -0.70
C ALA A 204 4.77 10.70 -0.58
N ILE A 205 3.52 10.84 -0.15
CA ILE A 205 2.97 12.06 0.43
C ILE A 205 2.36 11.72 1.80
N SER A 206 2.33 12.69 2.70
CA SER A 206 1.85 12.47 4.07
C SER A 206 1.27 13.75 4.65
N THR A 207 0.27 13.61 5.52
CA THR A 207 -0.32 14.73 6.27
C THR A 207 0.60 15.25 7.38
N LYS A 208 1.61 14.46 7.77
CA LYS A 208 2.69 14.82 8.71
C LYS A 208 4.05 14.74 8.01
N PRO A 209 5.11 15.41 8.51
CA PRO A 209 6.47 15.22 8.00
C PRO A 209 6.86 13.75 7.94
N ILE A 210 7.54 13.37 6.86
CA ILE A 210 7.94 11.99 6.59
C ILE A 210 9.46 11.93 6.45
N ASP A 211 10.07 10.96 7.13
CA ASP A 211 11.47 10.56 6.99
C ASP A 211 11.52 9.26 6.18
N VAL A 212 12.47 9.17 5.25
CA VAL A 212 12.61 8.02 4.36
C VAL A 212 14.04 7.51 4.43
N ARG A 213 14.17 6.22 4.75
CA ARG A 213 15.46 5.53 4.83
C ARG A 213 15.36 4.14 4.22
N ILE A 214 16.52 3.58 3.90
CA ILE A 214 16.66 2.21 3.41
C ILE A 214 17.55 1.45 4.40
N VAL A 215 17.12 0.25 4.78
CA VAL A 215 17.90 -0.70 5.56
C VAL A 215 18.10 -1.96 4.74
N SER A 216 19.29 -2.55 4.80
CA SER A 216 19.60 -3.83 4.18
C SER A 216 20.60 -4.57 5.08
N GLY A 217 20.30 -5.81 5.46
CA GLY A 217 21.22 -6.65 6.23
C GLY A 217 21.46 -6.21 7.68
N GLN A 218 20.49 -5.59 8.36
CA GLN A 218 20.65 -5.17 9.76
C GLN A 218 20.35 -6.32 10.72
N GLU A 219 21.29 -6.68 11.60
CA GLU A 219 21.05 -7.66 12.68
C GLU A 219 20.71 -6.98 14.02
N GLU A 220 21.38 -5.86 14.33
CA GLU A 220 21.27 -5.14 15.60
C GLU A 220 20.83 -3.68 15.38
N PRO A 221 20.09 -3.05 16.31
CA PRO A 221 19.56 -3.64 17.56
C PRO A 221 18.37 -4.59 17.34
N THR A 222 17.83 -4.61 16.13
CA THR A 222 16.71 -5.45 15.73
C THR A 222 16.92 -5.90 14.29
N VAL A 223 16.72 -7.18 14.01
CA VAL A 223 16.80 -7.75 12.66
C VAL A 223 15.86 -7.02 11.70
N GLN A 224 16.39 -6.51 10.59
CA GLN A 224 15.64 -5.84 9.52
C GLN A 224 16.35 -5.91 8.17
N GLY A 225 15.58 -6.01 7.09
CA GLY A 225 16.12 -5.97 5.72
C GLY A 225 16.76 -7.28 5.30
N TRP A 226 16.07 -8.40 5.55
CA TRP A 226 16.53 -9.75 5.21
C TRP A 226 15.41 -10.54 4.54
N ILE A 227 15.80 -11.50 3.71
CA ILE A 227 14.88 -12.49 3.14
C ILE A 227 15.45 -13.91 3.26
N PRO A 228 14.67 -14.91 3.69
CA PRO A 228 15.01 -16.32 3.59
C PRO A 228 15.07 -16.83 2.14
N ARG A 229 16.18 -16.57 1.43
CA ARG A 229 16.45 -17.06 0.07
C ARG A 229 17.77 -17.84 0.08
N GLY A 230 17.83 -18.95 -0.67
CA GLY A 230 19.05 -19.75 -0.81
C GLY A 230 18.92 -21.20 -0.31
N GLY A 231 20.06 -21.82 0.04
CA GLY A 231 20.11 -23.16 0.62
C GLY A 231 19.36 -23.25 1.96
N PRO A 232 19.32 -24.42 2.63
CA PRO A 232 18.54 -24.53 3.86
C PRO A 232 19.06 -23.53 4.90
N TYR A 233 18.20 -22.54 5.22
CA TYR A 233 18.33 -21.60 6.34
C TYR A 233 19.24 -20.38 6.09
N GLN A 234 19.52 -20.05 4.83
CA GLN A 234 20.22 -18.82 4.48
C GLN A 234 19.24 -17.64 4.46
N CYS A 235 19.66 -16.54 5.09
CA CYS A 235 19.04 -15.24 4.94
C CYS A 235 19.98 -14.34 4.16
N GLU A 236 19.45 -13.65 3.16
CA GLU A 236 20.16 -12.71 2.31
C GLU A 236 19.67 -11.28 2.61
N PRO A 237 20.57 -10.28 2.62
CA PRO A 237 20.16 -8.90 2.82
C PRO A 237 19.34 -8.42 1.62
N ILE A 238 18.26 -7.68 1.86
CA ILE A 238 17.47 -7.03 0.82
C ILE A 238 17.19 -5.57 1.19
N PRO A 239 17.18 -4.64 0.20
CA PRO A 239 16.78 -3.27 0.45
C PRO A 239 15.35 -3.22 1.00
N THR A 240 15.17 -2.58 2.14
CA THR A 240 13.86 -2.35 2.75
C THR A 240 13.67 -0.87 2.97
N ALA A 241 12.72 -0.30 2.23
CA ALA A 241 12.33 1.10 2.38
C ALA A 241 11.48 1.25 3.65
N ILE A 242 11.83 2.23 4.48
CA ILE A 242 11.11 2.58 5.70
C ILE A 242 10.69 4.04 5.59
N PHE A 243 9.38 4.24 5.64
CA PHE A 243 8.74 5.55 5.65
C PHE A 243 8.24 5.80 7.06
N LYS A 244 8.79 6.82 7.73
CA LYS A 244 8.46 7.15 9.10
C LYS A 244 7.74 8.48 9.20
N ALA A 245 6.59 8.50 9.84
CA ALA A 245 5.89 9.72 10.24
C ALA A 245 5.72 9.77 11.75
N GLU A 246 5.60 10.98 12.29
CA GLU A 246 5.26 11.22 13.69
C GLU A 246 4.23 12.34 13.77
N GLY A 247 3.24 12.18 14.64
CA GLY A 247 2.28 13.24 14.90
C GLY A 247 1.17 12.83 15.85
N ASP A 248 0.49 13.86 16.35
CA ASP A 248 -0.76 13.77 17.07
C ASP A 248 -1.96 13.62 16.12
N GLY A 249 -3.01 12.95 16.61
CA GLY A 249 -4.24 12.73 15.86
C GLY A 249 -4.04 11.89 14.58
N PRO A 250 -5.04 11.89 13.68
CA PRO A 250 -4.99 11.08 12.48
C PRO A 250 -3.80 11.43 11.56
N THR A 251 -3.06 10.41 11.17
CA THR A 251 -1.93 10.51 10.23
C THR A 251 -2.21 9.67 9.00
N LEU A 252 -2.04 10.26 7.82
CA LEU A 252 -2.25 9.57 6.54
C LEU A 252 -0.95 9.59 5.76
N MET A 253 -0.53 8.43 5.27
CA MET A 253 0.66 8.25 4.45
C MET A 253 0.23 7.52 3.16
N SER A 254 0.40 8.18 2.02
CA SER A 254 0.09 7.59 0.71
C SER A 254 1.36 7.36 -0.10
N TYR A 255 1.41 6.21 -0.77
CA TYR A 255 2.51 5.75 -1.60
C TYR A 255 1.99 5.46 -3.00
N VAL A 256 2.54 6.16 -3.98
CA VAL A 256 2.38 5.81 -5.39
C VAL A 256 3.39 4.72 -5.71
N LEU A 257 2.93 3.50 -5.95
CA LEU A 257 3.74 2.36 -6.36
C LEU A 257 3.71 2.26 -7.90
N TYR A 258 4.77 2.74 -8.55
CA TYR A 258 4.83 2.84 -10.01
C TYR A 258 5.92 1.90 -10.56
N PRO A 259 5.55 0.75 -11.15
CA PRO A 259 6.51 -0.12 -11.84
C PRO A 259 7.13 0.56 -13.05
N VAL A 260 8.44 0.40 -13.20
CA VAL A 260 9.24 0.96 -14.30
C VAL A 260 9.68 -0.21 -15.17
N LYS A 261 9.38 -0.14 -16.46
CA LYS A 261 9.75 -1.20 -17.41
C LYS A 261 11.26 -1.32 -17.54
N ALA A 262 11.70 -2.50 -17.96
CA ALA A 262 13.09 -2.80 -18.27
C ALA A 262 13.68 -1.76 -19.25
N GLY A 263 14.83 -1.19 -18.89
CA GLY A 263 15.53 -0.18 -19.69
C GLY A 263 14.91 1.22 -19.72
N GLU A 264 13.78 1.45 -19.03
CA GLU A 264 13.13 2.76 -18.98
C GLU A 264 13.49 3.55 -17.71
N GLY A 265 13.33 4.87 -17.77
CA GLY A 265 13.41 5.73 -16.60
C GLY A 265 12.06 5.84 -15.89
N SER A 266 12.09 6.27 -14.62
CA SER A 266 10.88 6.60 -13.84
C SER A 266 9.89 7.46 -14.63
N PRO A 267 8.66 6.97 -14.88
CA PRO A 267 7.61 7.76 -15.53
C PRO A 267 7.14 8.93 -14.66
N VAL A 268 7.19 8.76 -13.33
CA VAL A 268 6.87 9.82 -12.37
C VAL A 268 8.00 10.85 -12.34
N ALA A 269 7.66 12.11 -12.55
CA ALA A 269 8.55 13.25 -12.39
C ALA A 269 8.60 13.70 -10.93
N HIS A 270 7.42 13.88 -10.31
CA HIS A 270 7.28 14.19 -8.88
C HIS A 270 5.85 13.90 -8.39
N VAL A 271 5.69 13.87 -7.07
CA VAL A 271 4.39 13.86 -6.40
C VAL A 271 4.27 15.04 -5.45
N GLU A 272 3.08 15.62 -5.37
CA GLU A 272 2.77 16.77 -4.54
C GLU A 272 1.61 16.44 -3.60
N TYR A 273 1.76 16.82 -2.33
CA TYR A 273 0.67 16.74 -1.35
C TYR A 273 -0.30 17.89 -1.56
N ILE A 274 -1.59 17.58 -1.56
CA ILE A 274 -2.68 18.56 -1.59
C ILE A 274 -3.50 18.38 -0.31
N PRO A 275 -3.64 19.42 0.53
CA PRO A 275 -4.51 19.37 1.69
C PRO A 275 -5.94 18.96 1.32
N ALA A 276 -6.45 17.95 2.01
CA ALA A 276 -7.79 17.42 1.79
C ALA A 276 -8.61 17.46 3.09
N VAL A 277 -9.91 17.72 2.97
CA VAL A 277 -10.85 17.74 4.09
C VAL A 277 -12.10 16.96 3.71
N GLY A 278 -12.44 15.95 4.51
CA GLY A 278 -13.69 15.22 4.40
C GLY A 278 -14.80 15.83 5.27
N ASP A 279 -16.04 15.69 4.81
CA ASP A 279 -17.22 16.00 5.62
C ASP A 279 -17.26 15.14 6.90
N ASN A 280 -17.96 15.63 7.93
CA ASN A 280 -18.24 14.89 9.17
C ASN A 280 -16.99 14.37 9.91
N GLY A 281 -15.85 15.03 9.76
CA GLY A 281 -14.60 14.63 10.42
C GLY A 281 -13.91 13.41 9.80
N ARG A 282 -14.33 13.01 8.59
CA ARG A 282 -13.61 12.04 7.77
C ARG A 282 -12.25 12.62 7.40
N VAL A 283 -11.23 11.80 7.60
CA VAL A 283 -9.86 12.16 7.24
C VAL A 283 -9.59 11.77 5.80
N ALA A 284 -8.80 12.58 5.10
CA ALA A 284 -8.49 12.35 3.70
C ALA A 284 -7.09 12.87 3.36
N ILE A 285 -6.54 12.29 2.30
CA ILE A 285 -5.28 12.71 1.71
C ILE A 285 -5.48 12.80 0.20
N ALA A 286 -4.99 13.89 -0.38
CA ALA A 286 -4.99 14.09 -1.82
C ALA A 286 -3.59 14.44 -2.29
N GLY A 287 -3.35 14.19 -3.58
CA GLY A 287 -2.10 14.51 -4.19
C GLY A 287 -2.19 14.65 -5.70
N ARG A 288 -1.11 15.17 -6.26
CA ARG A 288 -0.88 15.28 -7.69
C ARG A 288 0.35 14.45 -8.06
N ILE A 289 0.24 13.66 -9.12
CA ILE A 289 1.31 12.87 -9.71
C ILE A 289 1.59 13.49 -11.08
N ALA A 290 2.73 14.12 -11.23
CA ALA A 290 3.18 14.65 -12.51
C ALA A 290 4.03 13.58 -13.22
N LEU A 291 3.62 13.19 -14.43
CA LEU A 291 4.34 12.23 -15.26
C LEU A 291 5.22 12.97 -16.28
N ARG A 292 6.32 12.33 -16.68
CA ARG A 292 7.30 12.89 -17.63
C ARG A 292 6.78 13.00 -19.05
N ASP A 293 5.69 12.30 -19.37
CA ASP A 293 4.99 12.38 -20.65
C ASP A 293 3.99 13.56 -20.71
N GLY A 294 3.89 14.37 -19.65
CA GLY A 294 3.01 15.53 -19.57
C GLY A 294 1.65 15.25 -18.95
N ARG A 295 1.34 13.99 -18.60
CA ARG A 295 0.12 13.66 -17.87
C ARG A 295 0.18 14.12 -16.42
N GLU A 296 -0.95 14.57 -15.91
CA GLU A 296 -1.13 15.01 -14.52
C GLU A 296 -2.25 14.21 -13.88
N ILE A 297 -2.00 13.55 -12.76
CA ILE A 297 -3.00 12.72 -12.09
C ILE A 297 -3.27 13.27 -10.71
N TYR A 298 -4.48 13.76 -10.51
CA TYR A 298 -4.98 14.19 -9.19
C TYR A 298 -5.69 13.01 -8.54
N PHE A 299 -5.33 12.69 -7.32
CA PHE A 299 -5.98 11.61 -6.58
C PHE A 299 -6.40 12.04 -5.19
N VAL A 300 -7.35 11.29 -4.65
CA VAL A 300 -7.81 11.40 -3.28
C VAL A 300 -8.09 10.01 -2.73
N GLN A 301 -7.74 9.80 -1.47
CA GLN A 301 -8.24 8.68 -0.67
C GLN A 301 -8.68 9.20 0.69
N SER A 302 -9.83 8.73 1.14
CA SER A 302 -10.47 9.14 2.38
C SER A 302 -10.83 7.92 3.22
N GLU A 303 -10.99 8.16 4.51
CA GLU A 303 -11.63 7.20 5.39
C GLU A 303 -13.04 6.88 4.88
N ALA A 304 -13.43 5.61 5.02
CA ALA A 304 -14.74 5.14 4.60
C ALA A 304 -15.87 5.93 5.25
N GLY A 305 -16.96 6.15 4.52
CA GLY A 305 -18.13 6.87 5.01
C GLY A 305 -18.80 7.75 3.97
N GLU A 306 -19.91 8.36 4.36
CA GLU A 306 -20.69 9.24 3.49
C GLU A 306 -20.17 10.69 3.52
N GLY A 307 -20.44 11.45 2.46
CA GLY A 307 -20.09 12.87 2.35
C GLY A 307 -18.98 13.16 1.35
N TRP A 308 -18.68 14.44 1.18
CA TRP A 308 -17.72 14.92 0.19
C TRP A 308 -16.34 15.07 0.80
N THR A 309 -15.32 14.77 -0.01
CA THR A 309 -13.94 15.16 0.25
C THR A 309 -13.55 16.30 -0.68
N ARG A 310 -12.89 17.32 -0.14
CA ARG A 310 -12.46 18.52 -0.88
C ARG A 310 -10.94 18.63 -0.84
N ALA A 311 -10.34 18.92 -1.98
CA ALA A 311 -8.89 19.12 -2.11
C ALA A 311 -8.61 20.18 -3.18
N SER A 312 -7.97 21.29 -2.80
CA SER A 312 -7.84 22.48 -3.64
C SER A 312 -9.21 22.94 -4.18
N ASP A 313 -9.39 22.97 -5.50
CA ASP A 313 -10.61 23.39 -6.18
C ASP A 313 -11.54 22.21 -6.53
N GLY A 314 -11.12 20.99 -6.20
CA GLY A 314 -11.82 19.75 -6.50
C GLY A 314 -12.61 19.23 -5.30
N GLU A 315 -13.73 18.55 -5.58
CA GLU A 315 -14.48 17.78 -4.59
C GLU A 315 -15.04 16.48 -5.18
N THR A 316 -15.13 15.43 -4.37
CA THR A 316 -15.74 14.15 -4.78
C THR A 316 -16.49 13.50 -3.63
N ASP A 317 -17.53 12.75 -3.95
CA ASP A 317 -18.25 11.87 -3.02
C ASP A 317 -17.60 10.48 -2.88
N ALA A 318 -16.56 10.19 -3.66
CA ALA A 318 -15.87 8.90 -3.65
C ALA A 318 -14.94 8.75 -2.45
N GLU A 319 -14.85 7.52 -1.93
CA GLU A 319 -13.85 7.16 -0.93
C GLU A 319 -12.43 7.24 -1.50
N ALA A 320 -12.26 6.78 -2.73
CA ALA A 320 -11.02 6.89 -3.48
C ALA A 320 -11.29 7.30 -4.91
N GLY A 321 -10.45 8.16 -5.47
CA GLY A 321 -10.58 8.58 -6.85
C GLY A 321 -9.26 9.06 -7.44
N ALA A 322 -9.19 8.99 -8.76
CA ALA A 322 -8.10 9.57 -9.55
C ALA A 322 -8.66 10.20 -10.83
N MET A 323 -8.18 11.40 -11.16
CA MET A 323 -8.51 12.14 -12.37
C MET A 323 -7.22 12.44 -13.12
N GLU A 324 -7.09 11.90 -14.32
CA GLU A 324 -5.96 12.14 -15.22
C GLU A 324 -6.28 13.27 -16.20
N LEU A 325 -5.37 14.24 -16.27
CA LEU A 325 -5.38 15.33 -17.23
C LEU A 325 -4.23 15.18 -18.23
N VAL A 326 -4.49 15.54 -19.48
CA VAL A 326 -3.50 15.68 -20.55
C VAL A 326 -3.71 17.04 -21.19
N ASP A 327 -2.72 17.93 -21.09
CA ASP A 327 -2.81 19.32 -21.58
C ASP A 327 -4.08 20.06 -21.06
N GLY A 328 -4.47 19.80 -19.80
CA GLY A 328 -5.66 20.36 -19.15
C GLY A 328 -6.98 19.65 -19.47
N TRP A 329 -7.00 18.70 -20.40
CA TRP A 329 -8.18 17.91 -20.73
C TRP A 329 -8.28 16.66 -19.88
N VAL A 330 -9.47 16.39 -19.36
CA VAL A 330 -9.77 15.21 -18.55
C VAL A 330 -9.79 13.98 -19.44
N ASN A 331 -8.74 13.17 -19.37
CA ASN A 331 -8.62 11.96 -20.16
C ASN A 331 -9.29 10.76 -19.48
N LYS A 332 -9.17 10.66 -18.15
CA LYS A 332 -9.68 9.53 -17.38
C LYS A 332 -10.16 9.96 -16.00
N ILE A 333 -11.31 9.44 -15.59
CA ILE A 333 -11.82 9.52 -14.21
C ILE A 333 -12.01 8.12 -13.66
N VAL A 334 -11.51 7.92 -12.45
CA VAL A 334 -11.64 6.72 -11.65
C VAL A 334 -12.28 7.12 -10.32
N LEU A 335 -13.36 6.44 -9.94
CA LEU A 335 -14.03 6.63 -8.65
C LEU A 335 -14.35 5.27 -8.04
N ALA A 336 -14.13 5.13 -6.74
CA ALA A 336 -14.45 3.97 -5.94
C ALA A 336 -15.33 4.41 -4.76
N ASN A 337 -16.46 3.72 -4.60
CA ASN A 337 -17.49 4.01 -3.61
C ASN A 337 -18.00 5.47 -3.67
N GLY A 338 -18.20 5.97 -4.89
CA GLY A 338 -18.76 7.28 -5.20
C GLY A 338 -19.02 7.39 -6.70
N GLN A 339 -19.58 8.51 -7.13
CA GLN A 339 -20.05 8.70 -8.51
C GLN A 339 -19.66 10.03 -9.12
N THR A 340 -19.27 11.01 -8.31
CA THR A 340 -19.17 12.39 -8.75
C THR A 340 -17.82 12.97 -8.40
N VAL A 341 -17.21 13.64 -9.37
CA VAL A 341 -16.11 14.59 -9.15
C VAL A 341 -16.54 15.94 -9.68
N ARG A 342 -16.21 17.00 -8.95
CA ARG A 342 -16.43 18.39 -9.34
C ARG A 342 -15.16 19.19 -9.24
N VAL A 343 -15.01 20.17 -10.11
CA VAL A 343 -13.98 21.20 -10.04
C VAL A 343 -14.65 22.55 -10.17
N TYR A 344 -14.32 23.49 -9.29
CA TYR A 344 -15.01 24.79 -9.17
C TYR A 344 -16.54 24.64 -9.01
N GLY A 345 -16.98 23.58 -8.32
CA GLY A 345 -18.39 23.27 -8.09
C GLY A 345 -19.16 22.72 -9.30
N GLN A 346 -18.49 22.51 -10.44
CA GLN A 346 -19.09 21.92 -11.63
C GLN A 346 -18.71 20.46 -11.75
N GLU A 347 -19.67 19.59 -12.05
CA GLU A 347 -19.41 18.17 -12.30
C GLU A 347 -18.54 17.99 -13.54
N ILE A 348 -17.44 17.26 -13.38
CA ILE A 348 -16.46 17.02 -14.43
C ILE A 348 -16.64 15.62 -15.02
N ARG A 349 -16.52 15.54 -16.34
CA ARG A 349 -16.61 14.31 -17.13
C ARG A 349 -15.40 14.17 -18.04
N GLU A 350 -15.11 12.95 -18.46
CA GLU A 350 -14.07 12.67 -19.45
C GLU A 350 -14.33 13.45 -20.75
N GLY A 351 -13.28 14.00 -21.34
CA GLY A 351 -13.32 14.86 -22.51
C GLY A 351 -13.63 16.34 -22.24
N GLN A 352 -13.67 16.78 -20.97
CA GLN A 352 -13.83 18.18 -20.61
C GLN A 352 -12.48 18.85 -20.29
N LEU A 353 -12.40 20.17 -20.52
CA LEU A 353 -11.27 21.00 -20.13
C LEU A 353 -11.48 21.48 -18.69
N VAL A 354 -10.43 21.46 -17.88
CA VAL A 354 -10.42 21.90 -16.47
C VAL A 354 -9.53 23.11 -16.27
#